data_AF-A0A669Q1Q4-F1
#
_entry.id   AF-A0A669Q1Q4-F1
#
_cell.length_a   1.000
_cell.length_b   1.000
_cell.length_c   1.000
_cell.angle_alpha   90.00
_cell.angle_beta   90.00
_cell.angle_gamma   90.00
#
_symmetry.space_group_name_H-M   'P 1'
#
loop_
_entity.id
_entity.type
_entity.pdbx_description
1 polymer ?
#
loop_
_entity_poly.entity_id
_entity_poly.type
_entity_poly.pdbx_seq_one_letter_code
_entity_poly.pdbx_strand_id
1 'polypeptide(L)'
;MASLWSSLEKEVFNPQNKKLLEAITVWKTGKKKKMSILCVVVDAFRPMQPFLVKVKVDRGEQYKMAYRWPLAELKLVDGKTLDQVNLDFDLQFDKIYKWTASSFDEKKTFIRCLWKLNHRFLSSAITFVNVHSCSVEGRQGLQEDRRDTVETENQEELSVYQEMTPKEAADVLKLMEEHEPLVNNSIAFAEQLSRDLHVLDEANLRAIISSEKQVTQLMSFIDEALAEVARVEETLQVYDELLGSVKQQMDHIHQENSLLHHITSNKAKLMDEILFLTTHLDLGKEHCEALSCADLSSPSGVEACIAAAEALSACMNIQIQSGYRKLQAVAEQLIMFETLKQNFENRFIGHITNTFERQGSAQIPALTHPMDQLSAPSHRLQHEELVPYTPLMAWLRNANPVLFCDLPKVYAQNLSRLYDKEIKAFFEQAKTLLVGRRKGRLFPCLLREYLC
;
A
#
# COMPACT_ATOMS: atom_id res chain seq x y z
N MET A 1 0.09 11.84 -11.19
CA MET A 1 -1.05 11.97 -10.25
C MET A 1 -1.74 10.63 -10.18
N ALA A 2 -1.73 9.97 -9.02
CA ALA A 2 -2.41 8.69 -8.86
C ALA A 2 -3.92 8.89 -9.04
N SER A 3 -4.59 7.97 -9.74
CA SER A 3 -6.05 8.02 -9.88
C SER A 3 -6.72 7.93 -8.50
N LEU A 4 -7.90 8.54 -8.34
CA LEU A 4 -8.71 8.46 -7.11
C LEU A 4 -8.84 7.01 -6.63
N TRP A 5 -9.00 6.09 -7.60
CA TRP A 5 -9.02 4.64 -7.40
C TRP A 5 -7.75 4.10 -6.73
N SER A 6 -6.58 4.39 -7.30
CA SER A 6 -5.29 3.89 -6.80
C SER A 6 -4.97 4.41 -5.40
N SER A 7 -5.37 5.64 -5.09
CA SER A 7 -5.18 6.24 -3.77
C SER A 7 -6.08 5.56 -2.72
N LEU A 8 -7.37 5.37 -3.03
CA LEU A 8 -8.31 4.68 -2.14
C LEU A 8 -7.95 3.21 -1.90
N GLU A 9 -7.57 2.50 -2.96
CA GLU A 9 -7.15 1.11 -2.87
C GLU A 9 -5.92 0.97 -1.97
N LYS A 10 -4.86 1.76 -2.23
CA LYS A 10 -3.59 1.69 -1.47
C LYS A 10 -3.70 2.18 -0.03
N GLU A 11 -4.41 3.28 0.22
CA GLU A 11 -4.43 3.92 1.55
C GLU A 11 -5.51 3.37 2.48
N VAL A 12 -6.64 2.90 1.95
CA VAL A 12 -7.84 2.62 2.76
C VAL A 12 -8.21 1.13 2.77
N PHE A 13 -8.08 0.42 1.65
CA PHE A 13 -8.62 -0.95 1.51
C PHE A 13 -7.56 -2.07 1.47
N ASN A 14 -6.40 -1.83 0.87
CA ASN A 14 -5.29 -2.79 0.82
C ASN A 14 -4.75 -3.16 2.22
N PRO A 15 -4.63 -2.22 3.19
CA PRO A 15 -4.25 -2.56 4.57
C PRO A 15 -5.28 -3.45 5.31
N GLN A 16 -6.51 -3.54 4.80
CA GLN A 16 -7.61 -4.29 5.43
C GLN A 16 -7.96 -5.60 4.69
N ASN A 17 -7.18 -6.00 3.68
CA ASN A 17 -7.49 -7.16 2.82
C ASN A 17 -8.91 -7.09 2.20
N LYS A 18 -9.33 -5.90 1.77
CA LYS A 18 -10.62 -5.68 1.09
C LYS A 18 -10.39 -5.26 -0.35
N LYS A 19 -11.15 -5.82 -1.27
CA LYS A 19 -11.10 -5.48 -2.68
C LYS A 19 -12.14 -4.41 -2.99
N LEU A 20 -11.69 -3.29 -3.55
CA LEU A 20 -12.56 -2.22 -4.06
C LEU A 20 -13.18 -2.65 -5.40
N LEU A 21 -14.50 -2.59 -5.52
CA LEU A 21 -15.23 -2.96 -6.73
C LEU A 21 -15.74 -1.78 -7.53
N GLU A 22 -16.16 -0.71 -6.84
CA GLU A 22 -16.61 0.52 -7.50
C GLU A 22 -16.50 1.71 -6.54
N ALA A 23 -16.25 2.91 -7.06
CA ALA A 23 -16.20 4.14 -6.28
C ALA A 23 -16.90 5.29 -7.00
N ILE A 24 -17.76 6.01 -6.28
CA ILE A 24 -18.50 7.17 -6.81
C ILE A 24 -18.33 8.38 -5.91
N THR A 25 -18.11 9.55 -6.52
CA THR A 25 -18.06 10.82 -5.79
C THR A 25 -19.47 11.39 -5.66
N VAL A 26 -19.88 11.73 -4.43
CA VAL A 26 -21.25 12.16 -4.13
C VAL A 26 -21.32 13.35 -3.18
N TRP A 27 -22.42 14.09 -3.27
CA TRP A 27 -22.85 15.11 -2.31
C TRP A 27 -24.18 14.72 -1.69
N LYS A 28 -24.42 15.18 -0.46
CA LYS A 28 -25.74 15.01 0.15
C LYS A 28 -26.73 15.92 -0.56
N THR A 29 -27.80 15.36 -1.12
CA THR A 29 -28.83 16.10 -1.85
C THR A 29 -29.34 17.28 -1.02
N GLY A 30 -29.35 18.48 -1.61
CA GLY A 30 -29.77 19.73 -0.95
C GLY A 30 -28.73 20.42 -0.06
N LYS A 31 -27.52 19.88 0.14
CA LYS A 31 -26.44 20.55 0.91
C LYS A 31 -25.19 20.76 0.05
N LYS A 32 -25.00 21.97 -0.50
CA LYS A 32 -23.76 22.37 -1.19
C LYS A 32 -22.63 22.52 -0.17
N LYS A 33 -21.65 21.60 -0.16
CA LYS A 33 -20.20 21.82 0.17
C LYS A 33 -19.44 20.64 0.80
N LYS A 34 -20.05 19.47 1.09
CA LYS A 34 -19.28 18.32 1.62
C LYS A 34 -19.27 17.15 0.64
N MET A 35 -18.18 17.06 -0.14
CA MET A 35 -17.87 15.91 -0.98
C MET A 35 -17.67 14.66 -0.11
N SER A 36 -18.23 13.54 -0.52
CA SER A 36 -18.01 12.23 0.08
C SER A 36 -17.83 11.21 -1.03
N ILE A 37 -17.13 10.13 -0.75
CA ILE A 37 -16.92 9.05 -1.72
C ILE A 37 -17.64 7.82 -1.18
N LEU A 38 -18.47 7.19 -2.00
CA LEU A 38 -19.08 5.90 -1.69
C LEU A 38 -18.30 4.83 -2.44
N CYS A 39 -17.87 3.81 -1.69
CA CYS A 39 -17.07 2.71 -2.19
C CYS A 39 -17.80 1.39 -1.93
N VAL A 40 -17.91 0.55 -2.96
CA VAL A 40 -18.39 -0.83 -2.82
C VAL A 40 -17.18 -1.74 -2.68
N VAL A 41 -17.13 -2.51 -1.60
CA VAL A 41 -15.98 -3.37 -1.28
C VAL A 41 -16.41 -4.79 -0.93
N VAL A 42 -15.54 -5.75 -1.17
CA VAL A 42 -15.75 -7.16 -0.80
C VAL A 42 -14.53 -7.64 0.00
N ASP A 43 -14.77 -8.44 1.02
CA ASP A 43 -13.69 -9.05 1.80
C ASP A 43 -12.92 -10.08 0.95
N ALA A 44 -11.58 -10.15 1.10
CA ALA A 44 -10.75 -11.09 0.36
C ALA A 44 -10.91 -12.56 0.83
N PHE A 45 -11.46 -12.77 2.03
CA PHE A 45 -11.65 -14.10 2.62
C PHE A 45 -13.09 -14.60 2.44
N ARG A 46 -13.25 -15.93 2.28
CA ARG A 46 -14.58 -16.56 2.16
C ARG A 46 -15.23 -16.73 3.55
N PRO A 47 -16.55 -16.51 3.69
CA PRO A 47 -17.51 -16.11 2.65
C PRO A 47 -17.35 -14.63 2.26
N MET A 48 -17.33 -14.36 0.96
CA MET A 48 -17.19 -13.01 0.41
C MET A 48 -18.44 -12.18 0.70
N GLN A 49 -18.35 -11.25 1.64
CA GLN A 49 -19.46 -10.36 1.99
C GLN A 49 -19.26 -8.96 1.37
N PRO A 50 -20.25 -8.44 0.62
CA PRO A 50 -20.18 -7.08 0.09
C PRO A 50 -20.58 -6.03 1.13
N PHE A 51 -19.82 -4.93 1.16
CA PHE A 51 -20.06 -3.77 2.02
C PHE A 51 -20.09 -2.48 1.20
N LEU A 52 -20.92 -1.54 1.63
CA LEU A 52 -20.89 -0.15 1.19
C LEU A 52 -20.18 0.71 2.23
N VAL A 53 -19.11 1.38 1.83
CA VAL A 53 -18.28 2.22 2.71
C VAL A 53 -18.37 3.66 2.25
N LYS A 54 -18.54 4.58 3.20
CA LYS A 54 -18.44 6.01 2.95
C LYS A 54 -17.09 6.53 3.41
N VAL A 55 -16.34 7.13 2.50
CA VAL A 55 -15.04 7.74 2.73
C VAL A 55 -15.15 9.26 2.66
N LYS A 56 -14.38 9.96 3.50
CA LYS A 56 -14.23 11.42 3.46
C LYS A 56 -12.76 11.78 3.42
N VAL A 57 -12.47 12.90 2.77
CA VAL A 57 -11.13 13.51 2.77
C VAL A 57 -10.97 14.29 4.08
N ASP A 58 -9.95 13.95 4.87
CA ASP A 58 -9.58 14.71 6.07
C ASP A 58 -8.79 15.98 5.68
N ARG A 59 -8.63 16.92 6.60
CA ARG A 59 -8.04 18.26 6.35
C ARG A 59 -6.58 18.24 5.82
N GLY A 60 -5.95 17.08 5.68
CA GLY A 60 -4.58 16.88 5.19
C GLY A 60 -4.46 15.79 4.12
N GLU A 61 -5.38 15.77 3.15
CA GLU A 61 -5.39 14.87 1.97
C GLU A 61 -5.50 13.36 2.22
N GLN A 62 -5.54 12.91 3.48
CA GLN A 62 -5.74 11.49 3.81
C GLN A 62 -7.21 11.08 3.76
N TYR A 63 -7.49 9.93 3.14
CA TYR A 63 -8.83 9.36 3.06
C TYR A 63 -9.17 8.56 4.34
N LYS A 64 -10.27 8.91 5.02
CA LYS A 64 -10.74 8.20 6.22
C LYS A 64 -12.13 7.61 6.02
N MET A 65 -12.30 6.34 6.43
CA MET A 65 -13.62 5.70 6.46
C MET A 65 -14.50 6.37 7.52
N ALA A 66 -15.65 6.87 7.10
CA ALA A 66 -16.62 7.54 7.98
C ALA A 66 -17.76 6.60 8.42
N TYR A 67 -18.26 5.76 7.51
CA TYR A 67 -19.34 4.81 7.78
C TYR A 67 -19.17 3.54 6.95
N ARG A 68 -19.69 2.42 7.46
CA ARG A 68 -19.71 1.12 6.79
C ARG A 68 -21.09 0.49 6.98
N TRP A 69 -21.68 0.05 5.88
CA TRP A 69 -22.96 -0.66 5.85
C TRP A 69 -22.77 -2.02 5.16
N PRO A 70 -23.19 -3.14 5.76
CA PRO A 70 -23.35 -4.40 5.05
C PRO A 70 -24.34 -4.23 3.89
N LEU A 71 -24.00 -4.74 2.70
CA LEU A 71 -24.89 -4.59 1.55
C LEU A 71 -26.20 -5.38 1.74
N ALA A 72 -26.19 -6.42 2.58
CA ALA A 72 -27.38 -7.17 2.97
C ALA A 72 -28.45 -6.34 3.70
N GLU A 73 -28.09 -5.19 4.28
CA GLU A 73 -29.03 -4.29 4.96
C GLU A 73 -29.70 -3.29 4.01
N LEU A 74 -29.25 -3.23 2.74
CA LEU A 74 -29.84 -2.36 1.73
C LEU A 74 -31.19 -2.96 1.30
N LYS A 75 -32.26 -2.18 1.42
CA LYS A 75 -33.63 -2.63 1.09
C LYS A 75 -34.08 -2.14 -0.27
N LEU A 76 -33.77 -0.88 -0.59
CA LEU A 76 -34.23 -0.20 -1.81
C LEU A 76 -33.14 0.70 -2.38
N VAL A 77 -33.01 0.67 -3.71
CA VAL A 77 -32.24 1.64 -4.49
C VAL A 77 -33.19 2.35 -5.44
N ASP A 78 -33.37 3.67 -5.26
CA ASP A 78 -34.23 4.50 -6.12
C ASP A 78 -33.38 5.45 -6.99
N GLY A 79 -33.44 5.24 -8.30
CA GLY A 79 -32.75 6.06 -9.32
C GLY A 79 -33.43 7.40 -9.64
N LYS A 80 -34.55 7.72 -8.97
CA LYS A 80 -35.38 8.93 -9.03
C LYS A 80 -36.15 9.22 -10.32
N THR A 81 -35.62 8.98 -11.52
CA THR A 81 -36.36 9.22 -12.78
C THR A 81 -35.72 8.47 -13.96
N LEU A 82 -36.52 7.85 -14.84
CA LEU A 82 -36.05 7.10 -16.02
C LEU A 82 -35.75 7.98 -17.25
N ASP A 83 -36.43 9.12 -17.39
CA ASP A 83 -36.49 9.85 -18.68
C ASP A 83 -35.66 11.14 -18.70
N GLN A 84 -35.03 11.52 -17.60
CA GLN A 84 -34.21 12.74 -17.48
C GLN A 84 -32.86 12.43 -16.83
N VAL A 85 -31.79 13.09 -17.28
CA VAL A 85 -30.42 12.94 -16.75
C VAL A 85 -30.36 13.47 -15.32
N ASN A 86 -30.81 12.65 -14.37
CA ASN A 86 -30.85 13.00 -12.95
C ASN A 86 -29.63 12.40 -12.24
N LEU A 87 -28.87 13.25 -11.55
CA LEU A 87 -27.70 12.85 -10.77
C LEU A 87 -28.06 12.35 -9.37
N ASP A 88 -29.31 12.56 -8.93
CA ASP A 88 -29.78 12.19 -7.60
C ASP A 88 -30.21 10.72 -7.54
N PHE A 89 -29.87 10.04 -6.46
CA PHE A 89 -30.31 8.67 -6.16
C PHE A 89 -30.44 8.49 -4.64
N ASP A 90 -31.36 7.60 -4.24
CA ASP A 90 -31.62 7.30 -2.84
C ASP A 90 -31.24 5.85 -2.51
N LEU A 91 -30.54 5.67 -1.39
CA LEU A 91 -30.24 4.36 -0.81
C LEU A 91 -31.02 4.20 0.50
N GLN A 92 -31.85 3.17 0.58
CA GLN A 92 -32.67 2.89 1.75
C GLN A 92 -32.10 1.70 2.53
N PHE A 93 -31.53 2.01 3.69
CA PHE A 93 -31.21 1.03 4.74
C PHE A 93 -32.32 1.12 5.81
N ASP A 94 -31.97 1.32 7.09
CA ASP A 94 -32.91 1.75 8.12
C ASP A 94 -33.35 3.21 7.97
N LYS A 95 -32.52 4.02 7.32
CA LYS A 95 -32.78 5.43 7.00
C LYS A 95 -32.56 5.65 5.51
N ILE A 96 -33.28 6.62 4.94
CA ILE A 96 -33.15 7.02 3.54
C ILE A 96 -31.97 7.98 3.41
N TYR A 97 -30.97 7.60 2.63
CA TYR A 97 -29.82 8.44 2.30
C TYR A 97 -29.93 8.95 0.86
N LYS A 98 -30.12 10.26 0.73
CA LYS A 98 -30.22 10.96 -0.56
C LYS A 98 -28.86 11.49 -1.01
N TRP A 99 -28.40 11.06 -2.18
CA TRP A 99 -27.11 11.40 -2.75
C TRP A 99 -27.25 12.00 -4.14
N THR A 100 -26.33 12.90 -4.48
CA THR A 100 -26.15 13.47 -5.82
C THR A 100 -24.78 13.04 -6.34
N ALA A 101 -24.71 12.41 -7.50
CA ALA A 101 -23.45 11.95 -8.13
C ALA A 101 -22.72 13.07 -8.88
N SER A 102 -21.40 12.91 -9.06
CA SER A 102 -20.52 13.74 -9.93
C SER A 102 -20.91 13.70 -11.40
N SER A 103 -21.27 12.53 -11.89
CA SER A 103 -21.66 12.34 -13.28
C SER A 103 -22.77 11.29 -13.40
N PHE A 104 -23.56 11.39 -14.47
CA PHE A 104 -24.64 10.44 -14.74
C PHE A 104 -24.10 9.05 -15.07
N ASP A 105 -22.95 9.00 -15.76
CA ASP A 105 -22.28 7.75 -16.12
C ASP A 105 -21.71 7.03 -14.88
N GLU A 106 -21.07 7.76 -13.95
CA GLU A 106 -20.65 7.19 -12.66
C GLU A 106 -21.84 6.68 -11.85
N LYS A 107 -22.96 7.43 -11.81
CA LYS A 107 -24.21 6.97 -11.17
C LYS A 107 -24.69 5.66 -11.79
N LYS A 108 -24.77 5.59 -13.12
CA LYS A 108 -25.25 4.41 -13.85
C LYS A 108 -24.36 3.20 -13.59
N THR A 109 -23.05 3.39 -13.66
CA THR A 109 -22.05 2.33 -13.42
C THR A 109 -22.11 1.84 -11.98
N PHE A 110 -22.23 2.75 -11.00
CA PHE A 110 -22.34 2.42 -9.58
C PHE A 110 -23.61 1.62 -9.26
N ILE A 111 -24.78 2.06 -9.75
CA ILE A 111 -26.05 1.34 -9.55
C ILE A 111 -26.00 -0.05 -10.22
N ARG A 112 -25.38 -0.15 -11.41
CA ARG A 112 -25.17 -1.44 -12.09
C ARG A 112 -24.27 -2.38 -11.29
N CYS A 113 -23.24 -1.86 -10.63
CA CYS A 113 -22.40 -2.65 -9.73
C CYS A 113 -23.20 -3.21 -8.55
N LEU A 114 -24.03 -2.39 -7.90
CA LEU A 114 -24.92 -2.83 -6.82
C LEU A 114 -25.90 -3.91 -7.29
N TRP A 115 -26.48 -3.76 -8.48
CA TRP A 115 -27.40 -4.74 -9.07
C TRP A 115 -26.72 -6.09 -9.33
N LYS A 116 -25.51 -6.10 -9.89
CA LYS A 116 -24.72 -7.33 -10.10
C LYS A 116 -24.40 -8.04 -8.79
N LEU A 117 -24.08 -7.29 -7.74
CA LEU A 117 -23.81 -7.86 -6.41
C LEU A 117 -25.05 -8.40 -5.72
N ASN A 118 -26.21 -7.76 -5.91
CA ASN A 118 -27.49 -8.25 -5.41
C ASN A 118 -27.81 -9.65 -5.94
N HIS A 119 -27.63 -9.85 -7.25
CA HIS A 119 -27.83 -11.16 -7.90
C HIS A 119 -26.79 -12.21 -7.48
N ARG A 120 -25.53 -11.78 -7.32
CA ARG A 120 -24.43 -12.71 -7.04
C ARG A 120 -24.35 -13.15 -5.57
N PHE A 121 -24.66 -12.28 -4.62
CA PHE A 121 -24.40 -12.51 -3.19
C PHE A 121 -25.65 -12.45 -2.31
N LEU A 122 -26.76 -11.86 -2.77
CA LEU A 122 -27.93 -11.56 -1.95
C LEU A 122 -29.24 -12.16 -2.49
N SER A 123 -29.16 -13.04 -3.50
CA SER A 123 -30.31 -13.73 -4.10
C SER A 123 -31.49 -12.79 -4.42
N SER A 124 -31.20 -11.58 -4.90
CA SER A 124 -32.19 -10.53 -5.21
C SER A 124 -32.93 -9.89 -4.02
N ALA A 125 -32.32 -9.84 -2.83
CA ALA A 125 -32.94 -9.22 -1.64
C ALA A 125 -33.18 -7.69 -1.75
N ILE A 126 -32.42 -6.99 -2.61
CA ILE A 126 -32.57 -5.53 -2.80
C ILE A 126 -33.56 -5.23 -3.93
N THR A 127 -34.52 -4.34 -3.68
CA THR A 127 -35.45 -3.83 -4.70
C THR A 127 -34.83 -2.62 -5.43
N PHE A 128 -34.89 -2.60 -6.76
CA PHE A 128 -34.42 -1.48 -7.58
C PHE A 128 -35.62 -0.78 -8.22
N VAL A 129 -35.74 0.53 -8.03
CA VAL A 129 -36.84 1.37 -8.53
C VAL A 129 -36.26 2.50 -9.37
N ASN A 130 -36.91 2.85 -10.48
CA ASN A 130 -36.45 3.91 -11.40
C ASN A 130 -35.01 3.72 -11.91
N VAL A 131 -34.61 2.47 -12.16
CA VAL A 131 -33.32 2.11 -12.77
C VAL A 131 -33.63 1.43 -14.09
N HIS A 132 -33.01 1.86 -15.20
CA HIS A 132 -33.16 1.16 -16.48
C HIS A 132 -32.87 -0.32 -16.28
N SER A 133 -33.81 -1.19 -16.69
CA SER A 133 -33.62 -2.62 -16.69
C SER A 133 -32.32 -2.93 -17.44
N CYS A 134 -31.32 -3.40 -16.71
CA CYS A 134 -30.06 -3.88 -17.28
C CYS A 134 -30.35 -5.25 -17.89
N SER A 135 -31.18 -5.29 -18.94
CA SER A 135 -31.38 -6.44 -19.79
C SER A 135 -30.51 -6.26 -21.03
N VAL A 136 -29.85 -7.35 -21.42
CA VAL A 136 -29.08 -7.55 -22.65
C VAL A 136 -27.64 -7.02 -22.65
N GLU A 137 -26.71 -7.92 -22.31
CA GLU A 137 -25.58 -8.31 -23.18
C GLU A 137 -24.94 -9.57 -22.58
N GLY A 138 -25.15 -10.71 -23.26
CA GLY A 138 -24.47 -11.98 -22.94
C GLY A 138 -25.36 -13.10 -22.40
N ARG A 139 -26.53 -13.35 -23.00
CA ARG A 139 -27.18 -14.69 -23.10
C ARG A 139 -28.10 -14.70 -24.32
N GLN A 140 -27.57 -15.05 -25.49
CA GLN A 140 -28.40 -15.68 -26.52
C GLN A 140 -28.47 -17.16 -26.14
N GLY A 141 -29.65 -17.57 -25.72
CA GLY A 141 -30.01 -18.92 -25.34
C GLY A 141 -31.52 -18.94 -25.26
N LEU A 142 -32.12 -19.22 -26.43
CA LEU A 142 -33.48 -19.69 -26.68
C LEU A 142 -34.45 -19.58 -25.49
N GLN A 143 -35.38 -18.63 -25.59
CA GLN A 143 -36.70 -18.81 -25.01
C GLN A 143 -37.73 -18.31 -26.01
N GLU A 144 -38.00 -19.17 -26.99
CA GLU A 144 -39.23 -19.11 -27.75
C GLU A 144 -40.42 -19.39 -26.81
N ASP A 145 -41.40 -18.51 -26.92
CA ASP A 145 -42.84 -18.74 -26.82
C ASP A 145 -43.28 -19.97 -26.00
N ARG A 146 -43.46 -19.78 -24.68
CA ARG A 146 -44.39 -20.62 -23.91
C ARG A 146 -45.82 -20.16 -24.26
N ARG A 147 -46.33 -20.65 -25.39
CA ARG A 147 -47.77 -20.82 -25.60
C ARG A 147 -48.16 -22.20 -25.14
N ASP A 148 -49.32 -22.25 -24.49
CA ASP A 148 -49.96 -23.42 -23.91
C ASP A 148 -50.02 -24.60 -24.89
N THR A 149 -49.35 -25.70 -24.55
CA THR A 149 -49.67 -27.03 -25.08
C THR A 149 -50.48 -27.76 -24.02
N VAL A 150 -51.79 -27.74 -24.20
CA VAL A 150 -52.72 -28.70 -23.60
C VAL A 150 -52.41 -30.06 -24.21
N GLU A 151 -52.25 -31.04 -23.33
CA GLU A 151 -52.06 -32.45 -23.65
C GLU A 151 -53.18 -32.93 -24.60
N THR A 152 -52.80 -33.44 -25.76
CA THR A 152 -53.72 -34.18 -26.63
C THR A 152 -53.72 -35.63 -26.15
N GLU A 153 -54.73 -35.98 -25.37
CA GLU A 153 -55.11 -37.37 -25.13
C GLU A 153 -55.56 -38.00 -26.45
N ASN A 154 -55.06 -39.20 -26.71
CA ASN A 154 -55.55 -40.09 -27.74
C ASN A 154 -57.03 -40.41 -27.49
N GLN A 155 -57.91 -39.99 -28.41
CA GLN A 155 -59.18 -40.67 -28.64
C GLN A 155 -59.40 -40.83 -30.14
N GLU A 156 -59.68 -42.08 -30.51
CA GLU A 156 -60.10 -42.53 -31.82
C GLU A 156 -61.41 -41.82 -32.21
N GLU A 157 -61.33 -40.75 -33.01
CA GLU A 157 -62.49 -40.17 -33.67
C GLU A 157 -62.53 -40.61 -35.14
N LEU A 158 -63.43 -41.56 -35.40
CA LEU A 158 -64.27 -41.69 -36.58
C LEU A 158 -63.95 -40.73 -37.75
N SER A 159 -63.58 -41.32 -38.89
CA SER A 159 -63.69 -40.79 -40.26
C SER A 159 -64.74 -39.67 -40.40
N VAL A 160 -64.29 -38.42 -40.28
CA VAL A 160 -65.09 -37.23 -40.58
C VAL A 160 -65.25 -37.17 -42.10
N TYR A 161 -66.49 -37.28 -42.57
CA TYR A 161 -66.83 -37.06 -43.96
C TYR A 161 -66.57 -35.59 -44.31
N GLN A 162 -65.61 -35.33 -45.19
CA GLN A 162 -65.34 -33.98 -45.71
C GLN A 162 -66.46 -33.63 -46.70
N GLU A 163 -67.34 -32.69 -46.34
CA GLU A 163 -68.35 -32.17 -47.26
C GLU A 163 -67.70 -31.45 -48.46
N MET A 164 -68.19 -31.77 -49.66
CA MET A 164 -67.73 -31.24 -50.94
C MET A 164 -67.68 -29.71 -50.91
N THR A 165 -66.54 -29.11 -51.26
CA THR A 165 -66.43 -27.64 -51.22
C THR A 165 -67.33 -27.01 -52.30
N PRO A 166 -67.84 -25.80 -52.10
CA PRO A 166 -68.73 -25.15 -53.08
C PRO A 166 -68.06 -24.91 -54.44
N LYS A 167 -66.72 -24.91 -54.51
CA LYS A 167 -65.96 -24.88 -55.77
C LYS A 167 -65.95 -26.25 -56.44
N GLU A 168 -65.67 -27.32 -55.70
CA GLU A 168 -65.73 -28.69 -56.22
C GLU A 168 -67.14 -29.03 -56.71
N ALA A 169 -68.18 -28.62 -55.97
CA ALA A 169 -69.57 -28.79 -56.40
C ALA A 169 -69.88 -28.02 -57.69
N ALA A 170 -69.35 -26.79 -57.85
CA ALA A 170 -69.51 -26.01 -59.07
C ALA A 170 -68.75 -26.60 -60.27
N ASP A 171 -67.55 -27.14 -60.04
CA ASP A 171 -66.75 -27.80 -61.07
C ASP A 171 -67.36 -29.14 -61.48
N VAL A 172 -67.93 -29.90 -60.55
CA VAL A 172 -68.71 -31.12 -60.82
C VAL A 172 -69.95 -30.79 -61.64
N LEU A 173 -70.67 -29.72 -61.30
CA LEU A 173 -71.84 -29.28 -62.08
C LEU A 173 -71.45 -28.85 -63.50
N LYS A 174 -70.35 -28.13 -63.65
CA LYS A 174 -69.82 -27.71 -64.94
C LYS A 174 -69.39 -28.90 -65.81
N LEU A 175 -68.74 -29.90 -65.20
CA LEU A 175 -68.37 -31.15 -65.86
C LEU A 175 -69.62 -31.94 -66.32
N MET A 176 -70.71 -31.89 -65.53
CA MET A 176 -71.98 -32.51 -65.89
C MET A 176 -72.68 -31.78 -67.06
N GLU A 177 -72.57 -30.45 -67.14
CA GLU A 177 -73.10 -29.67 -68.27
C GLU A 177 -72.30 -29.88 -69.57
N GLU A 178 -70.97 -30.00 -69.49
CA GLU A 178 -70.10 -30.21 -70.67
C GLU A 178 -70.29 -31.60 -71.32
N HIS A 179 -70.88 -32.58 -70.61
CA HIS A 179 -71.09 -33.95 -71.08
C HIS A 179 -72.57 -34.36 -71.29
N GLU A 180 -73.48 -33.39 -71.37
CA GLU A 180 -74.92 -33.60 -71.60
C GLU A 180 -75.30 -34.59 -72.74
N PRO A 181 -74.61 -34.63 -73.90
CA PRO A 181 -74.90 -35.61 -74.96
C PRO A 181 -74.42 -37.06 -74.67
N LEU A 182 -73.59 -37.29 -73.65
CA LEU A 182 -73.13 -38.63 -73.24
C LEU A 182 -74.00 -39.25 -72.13
N VAL A 183 -74.85 -38.46 -71.46
CA VAL A 183 -75.73 -38.94 -70.36
C VAL A 183 -76.76 -39.98 -70.85
N ASN A 184 -77.09 -39.95 -72.15
CA ASN A 184 -77.95 -40.95 -72.79
C ASN A 184 -77.32 -42.35 -72.88
N ASN A 185 -76.01 -42.48 -72.61
CA ASN A 185 -75.30 -43.75 -72.47
C ASN A 185 -74.44 -43.72 -71.20
N SER A 186 -75.10 -43.91 -70.06
CA SER A 186 -74.51 -43.81 -68.71
C SER A 186 -73.27 -44.70 -68.49
N ILE A 187 -73.15 -45.79 -69.24
CA ILE A 187 -72.00 -46.71 -69.16
C ILE A 187 -70.76 -46.08 -69.80
N ALA A 188 -70.89 -45.49 -71.00
CA ALA A 188 -69.77 -44.85 -71.70
C ALA A 188 -69.25 -43.60 -70.96
N PHE A 189 -70.14 -42.85 -70.31
CA PHE A 189 -69.78 -41.71 -69.46
C PHE A 189 -69.02 -42.15 -68.20
N ALA A 190 -69.50 -43.17 -67.49
CA ALA A 190 -68.81 -43.72 -66.33
C ALA A 190 -67.42 -44.28 -66.69
N GLU A 191 -67.28 -44.92 -67.87
CA GLU A 191 -66.00 -45.41 -68.38
C GLU A 191 -65.03 -44.27 -68.74
N GLN A 192 -65.52 -43.15 -69.27
CA GLN A 192 -64.68 -41.98 -69.56
C GLN A 192 -64.21 -41.31 -68.26
N LEU A 193 -65.12 -41.08 -67.30
CA LEU A 193 -64.77 -40.50 -66.01
C LEU A 193 -63.81 -41.41 -65.22
N SER A 194 -64.00 -42.72 -65.29
CA SER A 194 -63.08 -43.70 -64.69
C SER A 194 -61.68 -43.64 -65.32
N ARG A 195 -61.59 -43.46 -66.64
CA ARG A 195 -60.31 -43.28 -67.33
C ARG A 195 -59.62 -41.96 -66.96
N ASP A 196 -60.37 -40.87 -66.91
CA ASP A 196 -59.82 -39.56 -66.57
C ASP A 196 -59.40 -39.48 -65.09
N LEU A 197 -60.17 -40.09 -64.19
CA LEU A 197 -59.81 -40.25 -62.78
C LEU A 197 -58.56 -41.13 -62.62
N HIS A 198 -58.43 -42.21 -63.40
CA HIS A 198 -57.24 -43.05 -63.38
C HIS A 198 -55.97 -42.30 -63.82
N VAL A 199 -56.07 -41.48 -64.86
CA VAL A 199 -54.95 -40.63 -65.33
C VAL A 199 -54.59 -39.58 -64.28
N LEU A 200 -55.58 -38.99 -63.62
CA LEU A 200 -55.35 -38.01 -62.55
C LEU A 200 -54.70 -38.66 -61.33
N ASP A 201 -55.15 -39.85 -60.93
CA ASP A 201 -54.57 -40.64 -59.85
C ASP A 201 -53.12 -41.05 -60.16
N GLU A 202 -52.83 -41.43 -61.41
CA GLU A 202 -51.46 -41.72 -61.86
C GLU A 202 -50.55 -40.48 -61.79
N ALA A 203 -51.05 -39.32 -62.20
CA ALA A 203 -50.31 -38.05 -62.11
C ALA A 203 -50.09 -37.62 -60.66
N ASN A 204 -51.10 -37.78 -59.80
CA ASN A 204 -51.04 -37.41 -58.39
C ASN A 204 -50.07 -38.33 -57.63
N LEU A 205 -50.12 -39.65 -57.86
CA LEU A 205 -49.14 -40.60 -57.33
C LEU A 205 -47.72 -40.26 -57.77
N ARG A 206 -47.50 -39.93 -59.05
CA ARG A 206 -46.17 -39.53 -59.54
C ARG A 206 -45.66 -38.25 -58.89
N ALA A 207 -46.53 -37.24 -58.71
CA ALA A 207 -46.17 -36.00 -58.03
C ALA A 207 -45.78 -36.25 -56.56
N ILE A 208 -46.60 -37.02 -55.84
CA ILE A 208 -46.33 -37.42 -54.45
C ILE A 208 -45.00 -38.18 -54.37
N ILE A 209 -44.79 -39.20 -55.19
CA ILE A 209 -43.54 -40.00 -55.22
C ILE A 209 -42.32 -39.12 -55.55
N SER A 210 -42.45 -38.14 -56.45
CA SER A 210 -41.36 -37.23 -56.80
C SER A 210 -41.02 -36.27 -55.66
N SER A 211 -42.03 -35.77 -54.95
CA SER A 211 -41.87 -34.89 -53.80
C SER A 211 -41.25 -35.64 -52.61
N GLU A 212 -41.65 -36.89 -52.39
CA GLU A 212 -41.08 -37.75 -51.35
C GLU A 212 -39.59 -38.02 -51.59
N LYS A 213 -39.18 -38.24 -52.85
CA LYS A 213 -37.77 -38.37 -53.24
C LYS A 213 -36.96 -37.10 -52.99
N GLN A 214 -37.54 -35.93 -53.24
CA GLN A 214 -36.86 -34.65 -52.98
C GLN A 214 -36.76 -34.37 -51.46
N VAL A 215 -37.80 -34.68 -50.69
CA VAL A 215 -37.81 -34.53 -49.24
C VAL A 215 -36.79 -35.47 -48.59
N THR A 216 -36.69 -36.73 -49.05
CA THR A 216 -35.68 -37.67 -48.56
C THR A 216 -34.25 -37.23 -48.88
N GLN A 217 -34.00 -36.64 -50.05
CA GLN A 217 -32.70 -36.04 -50.37
C GLN A 217 -32.38 -34.84 -49.47
N LEU A 218 -33.35 -33.96 -49.24
CA LEU A 218 -33.17 -32.81 -48.34
C LEU A 218 -32.87 -33.26 -46.91
N MET A 219 -33.57 -34.29 -46.42
CA MET A 219 -33.28 -34.89 -45.11
C MET A 219 -31.85 -35.43 -45.05
N SER A 220 -31.37 -36.10 -46.11
CA SER A 220 -30.00 -36.60 -46.14
C SER A 220 -28.94 -35.49 -46.08
N PHE A 221 -29.18 -34.34 -46.73
CA PHE A 221 -28.28 -33.20 -46.63
C PHE A 221 -28.32 -32.55 -45.25
N ILE A 222 -29.47 -32.54 -44.58
CA ILE A 222 -29.60 -32.04 -43.21
C ILE A 222 -28.84 -32.97 -42.26
N ASP A 223 -28.94 -34.29 -42.42
CA ASP A 223 -28.20 -35.26 -41.61
C ASP A 223 -26.69 -35.12 -41.81
N GLU A 224 -26.23 -34.90 -43.05
CA GLU A 224 -24.82 -34.66 -43.35
C GLU A 224 -24.33 -33.33 -42.75
N ALA A 225 -25.13 -32.27 -42.83
CA ALA A 225 -24.82 -30.99 -42.20
C ALA A 225 -24.79 -31.10 -40.66
N LEU A 226 -25.71 -31.86 -40.06
CA LEU A 226 -25.72 -32.13 -38.62
C LEU A 226 -24.49 -32.91 -38.18
N ALA A 227 -24.07 -33.91 -38.96
CA ALA A 227 -22.85 -34.66 -38.69
C ALA A 227 -21.60 -33.77 -38.77
N GLU A 228 -21.55 -32.86 -39.76
CA GLU A 228 -20.45 -31.91 -39.90
C GLU A 228 -20.42 -30.88 -38.76
N VAL A 229 -21.57 -30.39 -38.30
CA VAL A 229 -21.68 -29.52 -37.12
C VAL A 229 -21.18 -30.25 -35.86
N ALA A 230 -21.56 -31.51 -35.66
CA ALA A 230 -21.08 -32.32 -34.54
C ALA A 230 -19.55 -32.49 -34.58
N ARG A 231 -18.98 -32.67 -35.77
CA ARG A 231 -17.51 -32.73 -35.95
C ARG A 231 -16.83 -31.42 -35.59
N VAL A 232 -17.41 -30.28 -35.97
CA VAL A 232 -16.89 -28.96 -35.58
C VAL A 232 -16.98 -28.76 -34.06
N GLU A 233 -18.10 -29.15 -33.44
CA GLU A 233 -18.28 -29.07 -31.99
C GLU A 233 -17.24 -29.91 -31.23
N GLU A 234 -16.94 -31.12 -31.71
CA GLU A 234 -15.87 -31.96 -31.15
C GLU A 234 -14.50 -31.28 -31.28
N THR A 235 -14.18 -30.70 -32.44
CA THR A 235 -12.90 -29.97 -32.59
C THR A 235 -12.82 -28.73 -31.69
N LEU A 236 -13.93 -28.00 -31.52
CA LEU A 236 -13.99 -26.84 -30.61
C LEU A 236 -13.81 -27.26 -29.16
N GLN A 237 -14.37 -28.40 -28.76
CA GLN A 237 -14.20 -28.96 -27.42
C GLN A 237 -12.72 -29.25 -27.12
N VAL A 238 -11.98 -29.84 -28.07
CA VAL A 238 -10.53 -30.10 -27.92
C VAL A 238 -9.75 -28.78 -27.77
N TYR A 239 -10.10 -27.75 -28.55
CA TYR A 239 -9.45 -26.45 -28.42
C TYR A 239 -9.74 -25.78 -27.08
N ASP A 240 -10.97 -25.87 -26.57
CA ASP A 240 -11.32 -25.30 -25.25
C ASP A 240 -10.57 -25.99 -24.11
N GLU A 241 -10.44 -27.32 -24.16
CA GLU A 241 -9.65 -28.08 -23.19
C GLU A 241 -8.17 -27.68 -23.21
N LEU A 242 -7.58 -27.53 -24.41
CA LEU A 242 -6.20 -27.06 -24.56
C LEU A 242 -6.05 -25.64 -24.01
N LEU A 243 -6.98 -24.73 -24.32
CA LEU A 243 -6.95 -23.35 -23.84
C LEU A 243 -7.09 -23.29 -22.32
N GLY A 244 -7.94 -24.16 -21.75
CA GLY A 244 -8.10 -24.34 -20.30
C GLY A 244 -6.80 -24.78 -19.63
N SER A 245 -6.10 -25.75 -20.21
CA SER A 245 -4.79 -26.22 -19.73
C SER A 245 -3.72 -25.13 -19.80
N VAL A 246 -3.60 -24.43 -20.94
CA VAL A 246 -2.65 -23.33 -21.12
C VAL A 246 -2.93 -22.19 -20.14
N LYS A 247 -4.20 -21.87 -19.91
CA LYS A 247 -4.59 -20.87 -18.91
C LYS A 247 -4.16 -21.27 -17.51
N GLN A 248 -4.37 -22.52 -17.10
CA GLN A 248 -3.91 -23.00 -15.79
C GLN A 248 -2.39 -22.92 -15.63
N GLN A 249 -1.64 -23.29 -16.68
CA GLN A 249 -0.19 -23.15 -16.70
C GLN A 249 0.23 -21.67 -16.59
N MET A 250 -0.43 -20.77 -17.31
CA MET A 250 -0.14 -19.34 -17.26
C MET A 250 -0.46 -18.73 -15.89
N ASP A 251 -1.57 -19.12 -15.27
CA ASP A 251 -1.92 -18.70 -13.90
C ASP A 251 -0.87 -19.18 -12.89
N HIS A 252 -0.39 -20.42 -13.03
CA HIS A 252 0.70 -20.96 -12.21
C HIS A 252 1.99 -20.17 -12.38
N ILE A 253 2.43 -19.93 -13.62
CA ILE A 253 3.63 -19.12 -13.93
C ILE A 253 3.50 -17.71 -13.38
N HIS A 254 2.32 -17.07 -13.52
CA HIS A 254 2.08 -15.74 -12.99
C HIS A 254 2.20 -15.71 -11.46
N GLN A 255 1.66 -16.73 -10.78
CA GLN A 255 1.78 -16.85 -9.33
C GLN A 255 3.25 -17.04 -8.91
N GLU A 256 3.99 -17.92 -9.57
CA GLU A 256 5.42 -18.12 -9.30
C GLU A 256 6.24 -16.84 -9.55
N ASN A 257 5.99 -16.14 -10.65
CA ASN A 257 6.66 -14.86 -10.93
C ASN A 257 6.33 -13.80 -9.88
N SER A 258 5.09 -13.72 -9.41
CA SER A 258 4.71 -12.83 -8.31
C SER A 258 5.52 -13.15 -7.05
N LEU A 259 5.62 -14.42 -6.69
CA LEU A 259 6.44 -14.87 -5.56
C LEU A 259 7.91 -14.52 -5.76
N LEU A 260 8.45 -14.72 -6.97
CA LEU A 260 9.82 -14.36 -7.31
C LEU A 260 10.08 -12.86 -7.17
N HIS A 261 9.14 -12.01 -7.62
CA HIS A 261 9.20 -10.57 -7.44
C HIS A 261 9.17 -10.18 -5.96
N HIS A 262 8.31 -10.81 -5.16
CA HIS A 262 8.27 -10.59 -3.72
C HIS A 262 9.59 -11.00 -3.05
N ILE A 263 10.16 -12.16 -3.41
CA ILE A 263 11.46 -12.61 -2.91
C ILE A 263 12.55 -11.61 -3.29
N THR A 264 12.57 -11.15 -4.53
CA THR A 264 13.58 -10.21 -5.03
C THR A 264 13.48 -8.85 -4.32
N SER A 265 12.26 -8.34 -4.14
CA SER A 265 12.02 -7.11 -3.37
C SER A 265 12.45 -7.25 -1.91
N ASN A 266 12.13 -8.38 -1.28
CA ASN A 266 12.52 -8.64 0.10
C ASN A 266 14.04 -8.79 0.24
N LYS A 267 14.72 -9.45 -0.71
CA LYS A 267 16.18 -9.53 -0.75
C LYS A 267 16.83 -8.17 -0.89
N ALA A 268 16.30 -7.29 -1.76
CA ALA A 268 16.80 -5.93 -1.91
C ALA A 268 16.66 -5.13 -0.60
N LYS A 269 15.45 -5.13 0.00
CA LYS A 269 15.22 -4.45 1.28
C LYS A 269 16.09 -4.99 2.41
N LEU A 270 16.28 -6.32 2.47
CA LEU A 270 17.15 -6.95 3.45
C LEU A 270 18.61 -6.54 3.24
N MET A 271 19.06 -6.43 1.99
CA MET A 271 20.40 -5.94 1.68
C MET A 271 20.58 -4.49 2.12
N ASP A 272 19.63 -3.60 1.81
CA ASP A 272 19.66 -2.21 2.24
C ASP A 272 19.73 -2.10 3.77
N GLU A 273 19.00 -2.96 4.47
CA GLU A 273 18.97 -3.03 5.92
C GLU A 273 20.28 -3.51 6.53
N ILE A 274 20.86 -4.56 5.96
CA ILE A 274 22.18 -5.07 6.37
C ILE A 274 23.24 -4.00 6.11
N LEU A 275 23.20 -3.36 4.95
CA LEU A 275 24.14 -2.32 4.58
C LEU A 275 24.04 -1.14 5.54
N PHE A 276 22.82 -0.68 5.87
CA PHE A 276 22.60 0.34 6.89
C PHE A 276 23.24 -0.04 8.22
N LEU A 277 22.97 -1.25 8.74
CA LEU A 277 23.53 -1.68 10.03
C LEU A 277 25.06 -1.78 9.98
N THR A 278 25.63 -2.36 8.93
CA THR A 278 27.07 -2.52 8.80
C THR A 278 27.78 -1.18 8.60
N THR A 279 27.21 -0.22 7.87
CA THR A 279 27.87 1.09 7.68
C THR A 279 27.80 1.97 8.92
N HIS A 280 26.75 1.83 9.73
CA HIS A 280 26.48 2.74 10.83
C HIS A 280 26.91 2.22 12.21
N LEU A 281 26.96 0.89 12.39
CA LEU A 281 27.41 0.25 13.62
C LEU A 281 28.83 -0.31 13.54
N ASP A 282 29.59 0.06 12.52
CA ASP A 282 31.01 -0.29 12.41
C ASP A 282 31.88 0.84 12.97
N LEU A 283 32.76 0.47 13.90
CA LEU A 283 33.79 1.35 14.43
C LEU A 283 35.13 0.72 14.07
N GLY A 284 35.89 1.43 13.24
CA GLY A 284 37.18 0.94 12.75
C GLY A 284 38.07 0.47 13.90
N LYS A 285 38.80 -0.64 13.66
CA LYS A 285 39.65 -1.27 14.68
C LYS A 285 40.66 -0.29 15.29
N GLU A 286 41.19 0.63 14.47
CA GLU A 286 42.10 1.69 14.91
C GLU A 286 41.46 2.63 15.94
N HIS A 287 40.18 3.00 15.76
CA HIS A 287 39.45 3.81 16.72
C HIS A 287 39.18 3.05 18.02
N CYS A 288 38.85 1.76 17.93
CA CYS A 288 38.68 0.89 19.11
C CYS A 288 39.99 0.78 19.92
N GLU A 289 41.12 0.59 19.23
CA GLU A 289 42.45 0.52 19.85
C GLU A 289 42.84 1.88 20.46
N ALA A 290 42.61 2.99 19.76
CA ALA A 290 42.88 4.34 20.27
C ALA A 290 42.10 4.67 21.54
N LEU A 291 40.80 4.34 21.61
CA LEU A 291 39.97 4.53 22.80
C LEU A 291 40.37 3.60 23.95
N SER A 292 40.80 2.38 23.64
CA SER A 292 41.23 1.38 24.64
C SER A 292 42.60 1.71 25.22
N CYS A 293 43.53 2.19 24.40
CA CYS A 293 44.86 2.62 24.84
C CYS A 293 44.79 3.98 25.55
N ALA A 294 43.98 4.91 25.05
CA ALA A 294 43.80 6.27 25.56
C ALA A 294 45.16 6.97 25.83
N ASP A 295 46.02 7.02 24.82
CA ASP A 295 47.28 7.75 24.92
C ASP A 295 47.02 9.26 24.89
N LEU A 296 46.95 9.85 26.08
CA LEU A 296 46.75 11.28 26.28
C LEU A 296 48.06 12.02 26.58
N SER A 297 49.21 11.33 26.48
CA SER A 297 50.52 11.92 26.78
C SER A 297 51.24 12.41 25.52
N SER A 298 50.94 11.83 24.36
CA SER A 298 51.48 12.25 23.07
C SER A 298 50.48 13.12 22.29
N PRO A 299 50.92 14.16 21.56
CA PRO A 299 50.02 15.00 20.76
C PRO A 299 49.32 14.19 19.65
N SER A 300 50.02 13.24 19.04
CA SER A 300 49.45 12.31 18.05
C SER A 300 48.42 11.36 18.67
N GLY A 301 48.64 10.90 19.90
CA GLY A 301 47.69 10.08 20.64
C GLY A 301 46.40 10.84 20.99
N VAL A 302 46.53 12.13 21.36
CA VAL A 302 45.38 13.01 21.62
C VAL A 302 44.54 13.21 20.36
N GLU A 303 45.16 13.49 19.21
CA GLU A 303 44.45 13.61 17.92
C GLU A 303 43.74 12.32 17.52
N ALA A 304 44.39 11.16 17.68
CA ALA A 304 43.78 9.86 17.43
C ALA A 304 42.60 9.57 18.35
N CYS A 305 42.70 9.94 19.63
CA CYS A 305 41.61 9.82 20.60
C CYS A 305 40.44 10.76 20.27
N ILE A 306 40.69 11.98 19.78
CA ILE A 306 39.65 12.91 19.34
C ILE A 306 38.87 12.31 18.16
N ALA A 307 39.58 11.87 17.11
CA ALA A 307 38.96 11.26 15.94
C ALA A 307 38.15 10.01 16.32
N ALA A 308 38.68 9.17 17.22
CA ALA A 308 37.99 7.98 17.68
C ALA A 308 36.76 8.28 18.56
N ALA A 309 36.83 9.31 19.41
CA ALA A 309 35.71 9.74 20.25
C ALA A 309 34.57 10.35 19.43
N GLU A 310 34.90 11.13 18.39
CA GLU A 310 33.94 11.67 17.43
C GLU A 310 33.26 10.54 16.63
N ALA A 311 34.04 9.57 16.13
CA ALA A 311 33.52 8.41 15.42
C ALA A 311 32.58 7.57 16.31
N LEU A 312 32.96 7.31 17.57
CA LEU A 312 32.13 6.61 18.54
C LEU A 312 30.80 7.35 18.80
N SER A 313 30.86 8.67 19.01
CA SER A 313 29.66 9.48 19.18
C SER A 313 28.78 9.51 17.93
N ALA A 314 29.38 9.53 16.73
CA ALA A 314 28.64 9.44 15.49
C ALA A 314 27.86 8.12 15.42
N CYS A 315 28.47 6.98 15.76
CA CYS A 315 27.81 5.67 15.81
C CYS A 315 26.69 5.61 16.87
N MET A 316 26.92 6.16 18.07
CA MET A 316 25.95 6.10 19.17
C MET A 316 24.74 7.04 18.98
N ASN A 317 24.89 8.14 18.23
CA ASN A 317 23.81 9.11 18.00
C ASN A 317 22.84 8.71 16.88
N ILE A 318 23.07 7.58 16.21
CA ILE A 318 22.21 7.11 15.12
C ILE A 318 20.88 6.63 15.69
N GLN A 319 19.79 7.03 15.05
CA GLN A 319 18.44 6.63 15.45
C GLN A 319 18.19 5.17 15.06
N ILE A 320 18.63 4.26 15.93
CA ILE A 320 18.38 2.83 15.78
C ILE A 320 16.91 2.57 16.15
N GLN A 321 16.13 2.09 15.18
CA GLN A 321 14.75 1.67 15.44
C GLN A 321 14.67 0.62 16.55
N SER A 322 13.56 0.63 17.30
CA SER A 322 13.33 -0.29 18.42
C SER A 322 13.39 -1.77 18.03
N GLY A 323 13.14 -2.09 16.76
CA GLY A 323 13.26 -3.45 16.21
C GLY A 323 14.69 -4.00 16.21
N TYR A 324 15.71 -3.18 15.87
CA TYR A 324 17.09 -3.66 15.77
C TYR A 324 17.68 -4.06 17.12
N ARG A 325 17.22 -3.45 18.22
CA ARG A 325 17.68 -3.79 19.58
C ARG A 325 17.36 -5.24 19.99
N LYS A 326 16.48 -5.92 19.24
CA LYS A 326 16.19 -7.35 19.44
C LYS A 326 17.23 -8.26 18.79
N LEU A 327 18.05 -7.74 17.87
CA LEU A 327 19.14 -8.49 17.26
C LEU A 327 20.31 -8.57 18.22
N GLN A 328 20.77 -9.77 18.51
CA GLN A 328 21.87 -10.01 19.45
C GLN A 328 23.15 -9.26 19.03
N ALA A 329 23.54 -9.31 17.76
CA ALA A 329 24.73 -8.62 17.26
C ALA A 329 24.67 -7.10 17.48
N VAL A 330 23.50 -6.49 17.28
CA VAL A 330 23.31 -5.04 17.52
C VAL A 330 23.40 -4.73 19.02
N ALA A 331 22.80 -5.58 19.87
CA ALA A 331 22.88 -5.41 21.31
C ALA A 331 24.33 -5.53 21.82
N GLU A 332 25.09 -6.53 21.35
CA GLU A 332 26.50 -6.72 21.68
C GLU A 332 27.35 -5.52 21.25
N GLN A 333 27.13 -5.00 20.03
CA GLN A 333 27.86 -3.85 19.52
C GLN A 333 27.57 -2.58 20.34
N LEU A 334 26.31 -2.34 20.72
CA LEU A 334 25.94 -1.21 21.57
C LEU A 334 26.53 -1.31 22.99
N ILE A 335 26.58 -2.52 23.56
CA ILE A 335 27.24 -2.77 24.85
C ILE A 335 28.73 -2.48 24.74
N MET A 336 29.36 -2.91 23.64
CA MET A 336 30.78 -2.65 23.38
C MET A 336 31.06 -1.14 23.27
N PHE A 337 30.24 -0.39 22.52
CA PHE A 337 30.35 1.07 22.43
C PHE A 337 30.20 1.77 23.77
N GLU A 338 29.22 1.38 24.59
CA GLU A 338 29.06 1.95 25.93
C GLU A 338 30.26 1.60 26.83
N THR A 339 30.79 0.38 26.72
CA THR A 339 31.97 -0.04 27.49
C THR A 339 33.22 0.76 27.11
N LEU A 340 33.46 0.97 25.80
CA LEU A 340 34.55 1.80 25.31
C LEU A 340 34.40 3.25 25.77
N LYS A 341 33.18 3.80 25.67
CA LYS A 341 32.85 5.15 26.14
C LYS A 341 33.19 5.31 27.62
N GLN A 342 32.67 4.45 28.49
CA GLN A 342 32.89 4.53 29.94
C GLN A 342 34.36 4.34 30.31
N ASN A 343 35.07 3.43 29.65
CA ASN A 343 36.50 3.24 29.88
C ASN A 343 37.31 4.48 29.49
N PHE A 344 37.01 5.08 28.34
CA PHE A 344 37.67 6.29 27.88
C PHE A 344 37.35 7.49 28.76
N GLU A 345 36.09 7.68 29.18
CA GLU A 345 35.68 8.71 30.14
C GLU A 345 36.53 8.66 31.42
N ASN A 346 36.63 7.47 32.03
CA ASN A 346 37.40 7.28 33.26
C ASN A 346 38.90 7.56 33.07
N ARG A 347 39.49 7.10 31.96
CA ARG A 347 40.91 7.36 31.66
C ARG A 347 41.18 8.84 31.38
N PHE A 348 40.31 9.49 30.63
CA PHE A 348 40.42 10.91 30.33
C PHE A 348 40.30 11.77 31.59
N ILE A 349 39.30 11.51 32.44
CA ILE A 349 39.12 12.21 33.71
C ILE A 349 40.32 11.97 34.64
N GLY A 350 40.82 10.73 34.72
CA GLY A 350 42.00 10.40 35.50
C GLY A 350 43.24 11.17 35.03
N HIS A 351 43.49 11.22 33.73
CA HIS A 351 44.62 11.96 33.14
C HIS A 351 44.52 13.46 33.39
N ILE A 352 43.35 14.05 33.19
CA ILE A 352 43.11 15.48 33.43
C ILE A 352 43.24 15.81 34.92
N THR A 353 42.71 14.97 35.81
CA THR A 353 42.83 15.15 37.27
C THR A 353 44.28 15.06 37.71
N ASN A 354 45.04 14.07 37.22
CA ASN A 354 46.48 13.95 37.49
C ASN A 354 47.26 15.16 36.97
N THR A 355 46.86 15.72 35.82
CA THR A 355 47.44 16.95 35.28
C THR A 355 47.14 18.13 36.18
N PHE A 356 45.91 18.27 36.70
CA PHE A 356 45.56 19.31 37.67
C PHE A 356 46.33 19.15 38.99
N GLU A 357 46.49 17.94 39.50
CA GLU A 357 47.28 17.68 40.71
C GLU A 357 48.76 17.98 40.51
N ARG A 358 49.33 17.63 39.35
CA ARG A 358 50.70 17.97 38.97
C ARG A 358 50.89 19.48 38.90
N GLN A 359 49.97 20.20 38.25
CA GLN A 359 50.00 21.67 38.19
C GLN A 359 49.83 22.30 39.58
N GLY A 360 48.90 21.80 40.40
CA GLY A 360 48.66 22.28 41.77
C GLY A 360 49.75 21.92 42.79
N SER A 361 50.63 20.97 42.44
CA SER A 361 51.79 20.54 43.23
C SER A 361 53.12 21.05 42.66
N ALA A 362 53.10 21.73 41.51
CA ALA A 362 54.28 22.32 40.91
C ALA A 362 54.97 23.20 41.94
N GLN A 363 56.27 22.97 42.12
CA GLN A 363 57.06 23.75 43.05
C GLN A 363 57.01 25.22 42.60
N ILE A 364 56.83 26.12 43.56
CA ILE A 364 57.00 27.57 43.34
C ILE A 364 58.37 27.70 42.67
N PRO A 365 58.46 28.22 41.43
CA PRO A 365 59.74 28.40 40.78
C PRO A 365 60.63 29.15 41.76
N ALA A 366 61.80 28.60 42.09
CA ALA A 366 62.80 29.35 42.84
C ALA A 366 63.04 30.63 42.03
N LEU A 367 62.47 31.74 42.50
CA LEU A 367 62.55 33.05 41.86
C LEU A 367 64.02 33.44 41.83
N THR A 368 64.70 33.00 40.78
CA THR A 368 66.04 33.43 40.37
C THR A 368 65.94 34.79 39.69
N HIS A 369 65.06 35.66 40.20
CA HIS A 369 64.95 37.04 39.79
C HIS A 369 65.62 37.95 40.82
N PRO A 370 66.37 38.97 40.39
CA PRO A 370 67.09 39.88 41.29
C PRO A 370 66.12 40.56 42.27
N MET A 371 66.59 40.77 43.49
CA MET A 371 65.92 41.23 44.72
C MET A 371 65.05 42.51 44.67
N ASP A 372 64.70 43.07 43.51
CA ASP A 372 64.04 44.38 43.40
C ASP A 372 62.70 44.42 42.62
N GLN A 373 62.18 43.30 42.12
CA GLN A 373 60.84 43.26 41.50
C GLN A 373 59.95 42.13 42.04
N LEU A 374 58.93 42.53 42.80
CA LEU A 374 57.82 41.68 43.23
C LEU A 374 56.85 41.52 42.05
N SER A 375 56.97 40.45 41.27
CA SER A 375 55.99 40.06 40.25
C SER A 375 55.31 38.75 40.62
N ALA A 376 54.00 38.67 40.46
CA ALA A 376 53.27 37.41 40.59
C ALA A 376 53.69 36.43 39.47
N PRO A 377 53.80 35.13 39.75
CA PRO A 377 54.12 34.13 38.73
C PRO A 377 53.03 34.09 37.64
N SER A 378 53.45 33.92 36.38
CA SER A 378 52.51 33.84 35.24
C SER A 378 52.06 32.40 35.01
N HIS A 379 50.74 32.17 34.97
CA HIS A 379 50.15 30.83 34.80
C HIS A 379 49.89 30.39 33.36
N ARG A 380 50.50 31.09 32.40
CA ARG A 380 50.23 30.90 30.96
C ARG A 380 50.58 29.50 30.46
N LEU A 381 51.70 28.94 30.92
CA LEU A 381 52.17 27.62 30.49
C LEU A 381 51.26 26.48 30.96
N GLN A 382 50.65 26.60 32.15
CA GLN A 382 49.68 25.61 32.65
C GLN A 382 48.38 25.63 31.84
N HIS A 383 47.99 26.81 31.35
CA HIS A 383 46.83 26.94 30.47
C HIS A 383 47.13 26.40 29.07
N GLU A 384 48.30 26.71 28.50
CA GLU A 384 48.74 26.21 27.19
C GLU A 384 48.83 24.67 27.15
N GLU A 385 49.21 24.02 28.26
CA GLU A 385 49.23 22.56 28.40
C GLU A 385 47.83 21.91 28.30
N LEU A 386 46.77 22.65 28.63
CA LEU A 386 45.38 22.14 28.64
C LEU A 386 44.62 22.37 27.32
N VAL A 387 45.11 23.29 26.47
CA VAL A 387 44.47 23.65 25.19
C VAL A 387 44.20 22.44 24.28
N PRO A 388 45.12 21.47 24.09
CA PRO A 388 44.91 20.33 23.19
C PRO A 388 43.70 19.46 23.55
N TYR A 389 43.28 19.45 24.82
CA TYR A 389 42.16 18.63 25.28
C TYR A 389 40.79 19.30 25.11
N THR A 390 40.73 20.51 24.54
CA THR A 390 39.46 21.25 24.34
C THR A 390 38.39 20.44 23.59
N PRO A 391 38.71 19.73 22.49
CA PRO A 391 37.71 18.91 21.78
C PRO A 391 37.20 17.74 22.62
N LEU A 392 38.08 17.09 23.40
CA LEU A 392 37.71 16.01 24.31
C LEU A 392 36.84 16.51 25.48
N MET A 393 37.06 17.73 25.95
CA MET A 393 36.19 18.36 26.96
C MET A 393 34.80 18.70 26.40
N ALA A 394 34.72 19.09 25.13
CA ALA A 394 33.44 19.31 24.44
C ALA A 394 32.70 17.98 24.22
N TRP A 395 33.43 16.93 23.84
CA TRP A 395 32.91 15.57 23.76
C TRP A 395 32.36 15.09 25.11
N LEU A 396 33.14 15.21 26.20
CA LEU A 396 32.74 14.78 27.54
C LEU A 396 31.49 15.52 28.02
N ARG A 397 31.37 16.82 27.71
CA ARG A 397 30.16 17.60 28.03
C ARG A 397 28.89 17.00 27.43
N ASN A 398 28.98 16.50 26.20
CA ASN A 398 27.85 15.90 25.49
C ASN A 398 27.64 14.43 25.90
N ALA A 399 28.73 13.70 26.15
CA ALA A 399 28.73 12.28 26.49
C ALA A 399 28.27 12.01 27.93
N ASN A 400 28.74 12.82 28.89
CA ASN A 400 28.46 12.71 30.31
C ASN A 400 28.53 14.10 31.01
N PRO A 401 27.40 14.83 31.09
CA PRO A 401 27.36 16.17 31.69
C PRO A 401 27.75 16.20 33.17
N VAL A 402 27.52 15.11 33.91
CA VAL A 402 27.78 15.04 35.36
C VAL A 402 29.27 15.07 35.62
N LEU A 403 30.04 14.19 34.96
CA LEU A 403 31.49 14.14 35.09
C LEU A 403 32.14 15.45 34.61
N PHE A 404 31.61 16.05 33.54
CA PHE A 404 32.04 17.36 33.09
C PHE A 404 31.82 18.46 34.15
N CYS A 405 30.71 18.45 34.90
CA CYS A 405 30.44 19.46 35.93
C CYS A 405 31.34 19.35 37.16
N ASP A 406 31.89 18.17 37.44
CA ASP A 406 32.76 17.94 38.59
C ASP A 406 34.22 18.33 38.30
N LEU A 407 34.70 18.18 37.07
CA LEU A 407 36.07 18.55 36.65
C LEU A 407 36.46 20.01 36.97
N PRO A 408 35.64 21.04 36.68
CA PRO A 408 35.93 22.42 37.06
C PRO A 408 36.08 22.63 38.58
N LYS A 409 35.35 21.86 39.40
CA LYS A 409 35.48 21.94 40.86
C LYS A 409 36.83 21.38 41.31
N VAL A 410 37.23 20.24 40.74
CA VAL A 410 38.54 19.62 41.00
C VAL A 410 39.68 20.53 40.55
N TYR A 411 39.54 21.16 39.38
CA TYR A 411 40.48 22.18 38.90
C TYR A 411 40.59 23.36 39.89
N ALA A 412 39.45 23.94 40.29
CA ALA A 412 39.42 25.07 41.21
C ALA A 412 40.04 24.73 42.58
N GLN A 413 39.79 23.53 43.11
CA GLN A 413 40.37 23.05 44.37
C GLN A 413 41.89 22.84 44.29
N ASN A 414 42.38 22.27 43.19
CA ASN A 414 43.81 22.06 43.01
C ASN A 414 44.58 23.37 42.77
N LEU A 415 43.97 24.28 42.00
CA LEU A 415 44.59 25.56 41.68
C LEU A 415 44.52 26.53 42.86
N SER A 416 43.46 26.53 43.68
CA SER A 416 43.41 27.34 44.91
C SER A 416 44.54 26.98 45.87
N ARG A 417 44.89 25.69 45.97
CA ARG A 417 46.05 25.23 46.76
C ARG A 417 47.38 25.77 46.23
N LEU A 418 47.54 25.90 44.91
CA LEU A 418 48.72 26.52 44.30
C LEU A 418 48.77 28.02 44.61
N TYR A 419 47.68 28.75 44.32
CA TYR A 419 47.57 30.17 44.61
C TYR A 419 47.80 30.48 46.09
N ASP A 420 47.25 29.67 47.01
CA ASP A 420 47.48 29.85 48.45
C ASP A 420 48.96 29.73 48.82
N LYS A 421 49.70 28.79 48.19
CA LYS A 421 51.15 28.63 48.42
C LYS A 421 51.93 29.81 47.84
N GLU A 422 51.61 30.24 46.63
CA GLU A 422 52.27 31.34 45.95
C GLU A 422 52.01 32.69 46.64
N ILE A 423 50.76 32.94 47.05
CA ILE A 423 50.37 34.14 47.80
C ILE A 423 51.12 34.18 49.14
N LYS A 424 51.17 33.06 49.88
CA LYS A 424 51.93 32.98 51.14
C LYS A 424 53.43 33.24 50.92
N ALA A 425 54.01 32.64 49.88
CA ALA A 425 55.43 32.84 49.55
C ALA A 425 55.73 34.28 49.13
N PHE A 426 54.85 34.89 48.32
CA PHE A 426 54.95 36.29 47.91
C PHE A 426 54.91 37.24 49.12
N PHE A 427 53.98 37.02 50.06
CA PHE A 427 53.90 37.82 51.28
C PHE A 427 55.10 37.63 52.21
N GLU A 428 55.65 36.42 52.34
CA GLU A 428 56.90 36.19 53.08
C GLU A 428 58.11 36.85 52.39
N GLN A 429 58.17 36.86 51.06
CA GLN A 429 59.21 37.59 50.32
C GLN A 429 59.08 39.11 50.48
N ALA A 430 57.87 39.66 50.42
CA ALA A 430 57.62 41.07 50.69
C ALA A 430 58.01 41.46 52.14
N LYS A 431 57.71 40.59 53.10
CA LYS A 431 58.07 40.76 54.52
C LYS A 431 59.59 40.72 54.72
N THR A 432 60.32 39.80 54.11
CA THR A 432 61.79 39.75 54.19
C THR A 432 62.44 40.98 53.56
N LEU A 433 61.93 41.49 52.43
CA LEU A 433 62.39 42.75 51.82
C LEU A 433 62.13 43.97 52.72
N LEU A 434 60.95 44.05 53.35
CA LEU A 434 60.62 45.14 54.28
C LEU A 434 61.43 45.09 55.58
N VAL A 435 61.71 43.91 56.11
CA VAL A 435 62.54 43.72 57.32
C VAL A 435 64.03 43.93 57.01
N GLY A 436 64.51 43.50 55.84
CA GLY A 436 65.87 43.76 55.35
C GLY A 436 66.15 45.25 55.18
N ARG A 437 65.18 46.03 54.67
CA ARG A 437 65.29 47.50 54.59
C ARG A 437 65.32 48.20 55.95
N ARG A 438 64.79 47.59 57.03
CA ARG A 438 64.88 48.16 58.39
C ARG A 438 66.25 47.95 59.05
N LYS A 439 66.99 46.88 58.71
CA LYS A 439 68.36 46.65 59.22
C LYS A 439 69.43 47.51 58.53
N GLY A 440 69.14 48.08 57.36
CA GLY A 440 70.06 48.96 56.61
C GLY A 440 70.00 50.46 56.96
N ARG A 441 69.21 50.87 57.96
CA ARG A 441 69.11 52.28 58.39
C ARG A 441 69.55 52.47 59.85
N LEU A 442 70.84 52.23 60.12
CA LEU A 442 71.52 52.68 61.34
C LEU A 442 72.91 53.23 60.93
N PHE A 443 72.92 54.51 60.48
CA PHE A 443 73.94 55.59 60.49
C PHE A 443 75.45 55.31 60.19
N PRO A 444 76.30 56.30 59.80
CA PRO A 444 76.12 57.77 59.87
C PRO A 444 76.55 58.55 58.60
N CYS A 445 76.67 59.89 58.73
CA CYS A 445 77.28 60.89 57.82
C CYS A 445 76.25 61.59 56.88
N LEU A 446 76.01 62.90 56.90
CA LEU A 446 76.72 64.06 57.43
C LEU A 446 75.72 65.14 57.85
N LEU A 447 75.94 65.71 59.03
CA LEU A 447 75.39 67.00 59.45
C LEU A 447 76.58 67.94 59.52
N ARG A 448 76.88 68.65 58.42
CA ARG A 448 77.73 69.84 58.45
C ARG A 448 77.55 70.64 57.17
N GLU A 449 76.70 71.66 57.25
CA GLU A 449 76.88 72.91 56.50
C GLU A 449 76.04 73.98 57.19
N TYR A 450 76.69 74.75 58.07
CA TYR A 450 76.39 76.16 58.39
C TYR A 450 77.58 76.69 59.21
N LEU A 451 78.55 77.32 58.54
CA LEU A 451 79.21 78.60 58.91
C LEU A 451 80.55 78.75 58.16
N CYS A 452 80.61 79.85 57.39
CA CYS A 452 81.69 80.41 56.56
C CYS A 452 81.91 79.77 55.19
#